data_AF-A0A7Y5V1X6-F1
#
_entry.id   AF-A0A7Y5V1X6-F1
#
_cell.length_a   1.000
_cell.length_b   1.000
_cell.length_c   1.000
_cell.angle_alpha   90.00
_cell.angle_beta   90.00
_cell.angle_gamma   90.00
#
_symmetry.space_group_name_H-M   'P 1'
#
loop_
_entity.id
_entity.type
_entity.pdbx_description
1 polymer ?
#
loop_
_entity_poly.entity_id
_entity_poly.type
_entity_poly.pdbx_seq_one_letter_code
_entity_poly.pdbx_strand_id
1 'polypeptide(L)'
;MDTHLLGIIAQFHVHQYARKYIFINMRRERQSIHRVENIAWDWSELPFRVIRMRQLLRSARSNPHAVIFADVYKKIAVKTYLTDRAQTGEHQTNREKRWESDPSSFQYALRRQCWSVEDALINQICHFADFPVDLHALLSKSNVLHAIPTPYRCPITLDPLSFDDFRDEVLHPRHGRARFQAGHLNPLRGIGGAAIEGHTAANIGWITADGNRIQGHLSLDETRALLRRITDNYRDTGLD
;
A
#
# COMPACT_ATOMS: atom_id res chain seq x y z
N MET A 1 32.06 -5.02 -15.89
CA MET A 1 30.67 -5.47 -16.07
C MET A 1 30.54 -6.72 -15.21
N ASP A 2 29.80 -6.62 -14.12
CA ASP A 2 29.96 -7.48 -12.94
C ASP A 2 29.38 -8.89 -13.19
N THR A 3 30.20 -9.93 -13.03
CA THR A 3 29.83 -11.34 -13.26
C THR A 3 28.72 -11.82 -12.32
N HIS A 4 28.50 -11.10 -11.21
CA HIS A 4 27.38 -11.33 -10.29
C HIS A 4 26.01 -11.00 -10.92
N LEU A 5 25.95 -10.02 -11.82
CA LEU A 5 24.71 -9.61 -12.50
C LEU A 5 24.22 -10.68 -13.50
N LEU A 6 25.16 -11.33 -14.19
CA LEU A 6 24.85 -12.42 -15.12
C LEU A 6 24.39 -13.69 -14.40
N GLY A 7 24.95 -13.98 -13.21
CA GLY A 7 24.52 -15.12 -12.38
C GLY A 7 23.09 -14.99 -11.88
N ILE A 8 22.69 -13.77 -11.49
CA ILE A 8 21.32 -13.44 -11.11
C ILE A 8 20.39 -13.62 -12.32
N ILE A 9 20.72 -13.03 -13.48
CA ILE A 9 19.93 -13.14 -14.71
C ILE A 9 19.79 -14.60 -15.19
N ALA A 10 20.80 -15.44 -15.02
CA ALA A 10 20.79 -16.85 -15.45
C ALA A 10 19.95 -17.76 -14.54
N GLN A 11 19.83 -17.45 -13.23
CA GLN A 11 18.91 -18.15 -12.33
C GLN A 11 17.44 -17.71 -12.51
N PHE A 12 17.22 -16.52 -13.06
CA PHE A 12 15.89 -16.09 -13.44
C PHE A 12 15.56 -16.61 -14.84
N HIS A 13 14.69 -17.61 -14.91
CA HIS A 13 13.84 -17.85 -16.09
C HIS A 13 12.89 -16.65 -16.32
N VAL A 14 13.44 -15.46 -16.64
CA VAL A 14 12.69 -14.23 -16.98
C VAL A 14 11.93 -14.40 -18.29
N HIS A 15 12.24 -15.45 -19.07
CA HIS A 15 11.68 -15.68 -20.40
C HIS A 15 10.17 -15.95 -20.43
N GLN A 16 9.53 -16.32 -19.32
CA GLN A 16 8.07 -16.48 -19.27
C GLN A 16 7.30 -15.37 -18.55
N TYR A 17 7.96 -14.53 -17.75
CA TYR A 17 7.29 -13.44 -17.03
C TYR A 17 7.30 -12.11 -17.80
N ALA A 18 8.25 -11.90 -18.73
CA ALA A 18 8.31 -10.69 -19.55
C ALA A 18 7.13 -10.55 -20.55
N ARG A 19 6.49 -11.67 -20.94
CA ARG A 19 5.41 -11.66 -21.94
C ARG A 19 4.05 -11.15 -21.42
N LYS A 20 3.89 -10.89 -20.12
CA LYS A 20 2.65 -10.35 -19.52
C LYS A 20 2.70 -8.84 -19.21
N TYR A 21 3.78 -8.15 -19.58
CA TYR A 21 4.02 -6.74 -19.20
C TYR A 21 4.17 -5.78 -20.39
N ILE A 22 3.58 -6.10 -21.54
CA ILE A 22 3.46 -5.16 -22.66
C ILE A 22 2.09 -4.46 -22.59
N PHE A 23 2.14 -3.14 -22.60
CA PHE A 23 1.04 -2.20 -22.39
C PHE A 23 0.17 -2.06 -23.64
N ILE A 24 -1.13 -2.30 -23.53
CA ILE A 24 -2.11 -1.91 -24.55
C ILE A 24 -3.41 -1.52 -23.83
N ASN A 25 -3.84 -0.25 -23.94
CA ASN A 25 -5.17 0.01 -24.51
C ASN A 25 -5.41 1.47 -24.92
N MET A 26 -6.04 1.58 -26.09
CA MET A 26 -6.52 2.81 -26.70
C MET A 26 -7.82 3.31 -26.02
N ARG A 27 -7.94 4.63 -25.86
CA ARG A 27 -9.19 5.34 -26.11
C ARG A 27 -8.93 6.53 -27.04
N ARG A 28 -9.83 6.67 -27.99
CA ARG A 28 -9.77 7.60 -29.12
C ARG A 28 -9.73 9.05 -28.64
N GLU A 29 -8.77 9.76 -29.23
CA GLU A 29 -8.59 11.21 -29.40
C GLU A 29 -7.71 12.00 -28.41
N ARG A 30 -6.63 12.51 -29.05
CA ARG A 30 -5.70 13.61 -28.73
C ARG A 30 -4.62 13.33 -27.68
N GLN A 31 -3.57 12.69 -28.19
CA GLN A 31 -2.24 12.42 -27.61
C GLN A 31 -2.16 11.24 -26.64
N SER A 32 -1.30 10.27 -26.99
CA SER A 32 -0.90 9.21 -26.07
C SER A 32 -0.23 9.83 -24.85
N ILE A 33 -0.74 9.50 -23.66
CA ILE A 33 -0.14 9.89 -22.37
C ILE A 33 1.26 9.28 -22.26
N HIS A 34 1.46 8.08 -22.83
CA HIS A 34 2.74 7.41 -22.88
C HIS A 34 3.48 7.74 -24.18
N ARG A 35 4.70 8.22 -24.04
CA ARG A 35 5.62 8.54 -25.12
C ARG A 35 6.99 7.98 -24.76
N VAL A 36 7.85 7.75 -25.75
CA VAL A 36 9.17 7.17 -25.51
C VAL A 36 9.96 8.00 -24.49
N GLU A 37 9.81 9.33 -24.55
CA GLU A 37 10.42 10.29 -23.64
C GLU A 37 9.94 10.21 -22.18
N ASN A 38 8.79 9.59 -21.89
CA ASN A 38 8.23 9.49 -20.54
C ASN A 38 8.06 8.04 -20.03
N ILE A 39 8.69 7.08 -20.72
CA ILE A 39 8.82 5.70 -20.28
C ILE A 39 10.29 5.45 -19.93
N ALA A 40 10.53 4.94 -18.72
CA ALA A 40 11.86 4.55 -18.28
C ALA A 40 11.81 3.20 -17.57
N TRP A 41 12.91 2.46 -17.70
CA TRP A 41 13.16 1.29 -16.87
C TRP A 41 13.56 1.73 -15.46
N ASP A 42 12.94 1.10 -14.46
CA ASP A 42 13.31 1.28 -13.06
C ASP A 42 14.26 0.14 -12.66
N TRP A 43 15.54 0.48 -12.53
CA TRP A 43 16.61 -0.42 -12.11
C TRP A 43 16.97 -0.27 -10.63
N SER A 44 16.16 0.45 -9.85
CA SER A 44 16.37 0.57 -8.41
C SER A 44 16.07 -0.74 -7.68
N GLU A 45 16.40 -0.78 -6.39
CA GLU A 45 16.12 -1.93 -5.52
C GLU A 45 14.63 -2.22 -5.33
N LEU A 46 13.74 -1.25 -5.56
CA LEU A 46 12.31 -1.39 -5.33
C LEU A 46 11.67 -2.53 -6.15
N PRO A 47 11.80 -2.58 -7.50
CA PRO A 47 11.35 -3.71 -8.30
C PRO A 47 11.80 -5.07 -7.77
N PHE A 48 13.09 -5.20 -7.43
CA PHE A 48 13.67 -6.46 -6.95
C PHE A 48 13.07 -6.86 -5.61
N ARG A 49 12.98 -5.92 -4.66
CA ARG A 49 12.40 -6.16 -3.35
C ARG A 49 10.93 -6.56 -3.42
N VAL A 50 10.12 -5.87 -4.22
CA VAL A 50 8.69 -6.20 -4.42
C VAL A 50 8.53 -7.61 -5.00
N ILE A 51 9.30 -7.96 -6.03
CA ILE A 51 9.27 -9.31 -6.63
C ILE A 51 9.70 -10.35 -5.60
N ARG A 52 10.78 -10.09 -4.86
CA ARG A 52 11.31 -11.02 -3.86
C ARG A 52 10.33 -11.22 -2.70
N MET A 53 9.73 -10.14 -2.20
CA MET A 53 8.73 -10.19 -1.15
C MET A 53 7.50 -11.01 -1.58
N ARG A 54 7.01 -10.82 -2.81
CA ARG A 54 5.93 -11.66 -3.39
C ARG A 54 6.30 -13.14 -3.43
N GLN A 55 7.52 -13.46 -3.86
CA GLN A 55 7.98 -14.85 -3.94
C GLN A 55 8.03 -15.50 -2.56
N LEU A 56 8.68 -14.84 -1.59
CA LEU A 56 8.84 -15.39 -0.24
C LEU A 56 7.49 -15.55 0.46
N LEU A 57 6.62 -14.56 0.36
CA LEU A 57 5.33 -14.55 1.05
C LEU A 57 4.28 -15.47 0.43
N ARG A 58 4.30 -15.70 -0.89
CA ARG A 58 3.28 -16.52 -1.59
C ARG A 58 3.72 -17.93 -1.93
N SER A 59 4.97 -18.29 -1.66
CA SER A 59 5.47 -19.64 -1.91
C SER A 59 5.18 -20.54 -0.72
N ALA A 60 4.32 -21.53 -0.91
CA ALA A 60 4.01 -22.54 0.11
C ALA A 60 5.24 -23.36 0.53
N ARG A 61 6.31 -23.38 -0.30
CA ARG A 61 7.58 -24.03 0.04
C ARG A 61 8.33 -23.29 1.16
N SER A 62 8.19 -21.97 1.25
CA SER A 62 8.95 -21.13 2.17
C SER A 62 8.11 -20.48 3.27
N ASN A 63 6.79 -20.45 3.11
CA ASN A 63 5.88 -19.79 4.03
C ASN A 63 4.63 -20.66 4.27
N PRO A 64 4.41 -21.17 5.50
CA PRO A 64 3.18 -21.90 5.82
C PRO A 64 1.92 -21.01 5.73
N HIS A 65 2.09 -19.69 5.77
CA HIS A 65 1.03 -18.70 5.61
C HIS A 65 0.86 -18.24 4.16
N ALA A 66 1.37 -18.97 3.15
CA ALA A 66 1.33 -18.50 1.76
C ALA A 66 -0.08 -18.20 1.22
N VAL A 67 -1.09 -18.96 1.69
CA VAL A 67 -2.49 -18.81 1.28
C VAL A 67 -3.03 -17.43 1.67
N ILE A 68 -2.85 -17.00 2.92
CA ILE A 68 -3.30 -15.68 3.36
C ILE A 68 -2.66 -14.58 2.51
N PHE A 69 -1.36 -14.67 2.23
CA PHE A 69 -0.70 -13.61 1.46
C PHE A 69 -1.25 -13.50 0.04
N ALA A 70 -1.70 -14.58 -0.59
CA ALA A 70 -2.40 -14.49 -1.88
C ALA A 70 -3.65 -13.60 -1.80
N ASP A 71 -4.41 -13.66 -0.70
CA ASP A 71 -5.59 -12.85 -0.47
C ASP A 71 -5.27 -11.44 0.04
N VAL A 72 -4.20 -11.27 0.82
CA VAL A 72 -3.66 -9.94 1.19
C VAL A 72 -3.32 -9.14 -0.06
N TYR A 73 -2.58 -9.74 -1.02
CA TYR A 73 -2.25 -9.06 -2.27
C TYR A 73 -3.50 -8.67 -3.07
N LYS A 74 -4.57 -9.49 -3.06
CA LYS A 74 -5.86 -9.11 -3.65
C LYS A 74 -6.50 -7.94 -2.90
N LYS A 75 -6.50 -7.98 -1.56
CA LYS A 75 -7.10 -6.94 -0.70
C LYS A 75 -6.44 -5.57 -0.94
N ILE A 76 -5.12 -5.51 -1.05
CA ILE A 76 -4.41 -4.23 -1.25
C ILE A 76 -4.37 -3.78 -2.72
N ALA A 77 -4.62 -4.68 -3.69
CA ALA A 77 -4.46 -4.38 -5.12
C ALA A 77 -5.30 -3.19 -5.56
N VAL A 78 -6.55 -3.11 -5.10
CA VAL A 78 -7.46 -2.01 -5.48
C VAL A 78 -6.90 -0.68 -4.99
N LYS A 79 -6.48 -0.58 -3.72
CA LYS A 79 -5.97 0.68 -3.17
C LYS A 79 -4.62 1.09 -3.75
N THR A 80 -3.76 0.11 -4.02
CA THR A 80 -2.41 0.30 -4.54
C THR A 80 -2.39 0.66 -6.01
N TYR A 81 -3.17 -0.04 -6.84
CA TYR A 81 -3.01 0.04 -8.29
C TYR A 81 -4.13 0.76 -9.00
N LEU A 82 -5.32 0.81 -8.41
CA LEU A 82 -6.50 1.36 -9.06
C LEU A 82 -6.89 2.69 -8.45
N THR A 83 -7.48 3.56 -9.26
CA THR A 83 -8.18 4.74 -8.78
C THR A 83 -9.40 4.34 -7.95
N ASP A 84 -9.79 5.21 -7.03
CA ASP A 84 -11.12 5.18 -6.43
C ASP A 84 -12.13 5.70 -7.45
N ARG A 85 -13.39 5.26 -7.31
CA ARG A 85 -14.46 5.68 -8.22
C ARG A 85 -14.79 7.16 -7.97
N ALA A 86 -14.60 8.01 -8.98
CA ALA A 86 -15.08 9.38 -8.98
C ALA A 86 -16.06 9.56 -10.14
N GLN A 87 -17.35 9.68 -9.82
CA GLN A 87 -18.44 9.88 -10.81
C GLN A 87 -18.70 11.37 -11.10
N THR A 88 -18.08 12.27 -10.35
CA THR A 88 -18.26 13.71 -10.44
C THR A 88 -16.90 14.42 -10.44
N GLY A 89 -16.88 15.66 -10.91
CA GLY A 89 -15.65 16.45 -11.08
C GLY A 89 -15.01 16.30 -12.46
N GLU A 90 -13.91 17.03 -12.66
CA GLU A 90 -13.21 17.19 -13.95
C GLU A 90 -12.59 15.87 -14.44
N HIS A 91 -11.98 15.10 -13.54
CA HIS A 91 -11.34 13.82 -13.85
C HIS A 91 -12.16 12.67 -13.27
N GLN A 92 -13.16 12.22 -14.02
CA GLN A 92 -13.95 11.04 -13.67
C GLN A 92 -13.13 9.76 -13.83
N THR A 93 -13.32 8.82 -12.91
CA THR A 93 -12.50 7.60 -12.81
C THR A 93 -13.36 6.44 -12.34
N ASN A 94 -13.10 5.23 -12.87
CA ASN A 94 -13.77 4.01 -12.48
C ASN A 94 -12.79 2.83 -12.42
N ARG A 95 -11.98 2.82 -11.36
CA ARG A 95 -11.06 1.71 -11.06
C ARG A 95 -10.06 1.42 -12.19
N GLU A 96 -9.70 2.41 -13.00
CA GLU A 96 -8.57 2.26 -13.91
C GLU A 96 -7.25 2.25 -13.13
N LYS A 97 -6.17 1.80 -13.77
CA LYS A 97 -4.86 1.83 -13.15
C LYS A 97 -4.41 3.27 -12.95
N ARG A 98 -3.81 3.58 -11.81
CA ARG A 98 -3.37 4.94 -11.45
C ARG A 98 -2.39 5.58 -12.44
N TRP A 99 -1.59 4.78 -13.14
CA TRP A 99 -0.65 5.29 -14.16
C TRP A 99 -1.29 5.42 -15.55
N GLU A 100 -2.53 4.97 -15.71
CA GLU A 100 -3.33 5.07 -16.95
C GLU A 100 -4.43 6.13 -16.82
N SER A 101 -4.65 6.72 -15.64
CA SER A 101 -5.55 7.86 -15.45
C SER A 101 -4.93 9.17 -15.97
N ASP A 102 -5.74 10.21 -16.07
CA ASP A 102 -5.27 11.55 -16.45
C ASP A 102 -4.15 12.04 -15.52
N PRO A 103 -2.97 12.46 -16.02
CA PRO A 103 -1.87 12.97 -15.19
C PRO A 103 -2.21 14.17 -14.30
N SER A 104 -3.24 14.94 -14.66
CA SER A 104 -3.74 16.07 -13.85
C SER A 104 -4.72 15.62 -12.75
N SER A 105 -5.15 14.36 -12.76
CA SER A 105 -5.95 13.79 -11.68
C SER A 105 -5.11 13.65 -10.40
N PHE A 106 -5.65 14.11 -9.28
CA PHE A 106 -5.12 13.84 -7.93
C PHE A 106 -5.02 12.34 -7.58
N GLN A 107 -5.65 11.47 -8.37
CA GLN A 107 -5.56 10.00 -8.22
C GLN A 107 -4.44 9.37 -9.05
N TYR A 108 -3.84 10.13 -9.96
CA TYR A 108 -2.74 9.68 -10.80
C TYR A 108 -1.53 9.31 -9.94
N ALA A 109 -0.88 8.22 -10.30
CA ALA A 109 0.37 7.80 -9.69
C ALA A 109 1.19 6.98 -10.68
N LEU A 110 2.49 7.20 -10.71
CA LEU A 110 3.43 6.38 -11.44
C LEU A 110 3.41 4.94 -10.91
N ARG A 111 3.67 3.97 -11.78
CA ARG A 111 3.75 2.55 -11.39
C ARG A 111 4.78 2.31 -10.27
N ARG A 112 5.90 3.03 -10.27
CA ARG A 112 6.90 2.98 -9.18
C ARG A 112 6.32 3.45 -7.85
N GLN A 113 5.44 4.46 -7.85
CA GLN A 113 4.78 4.92 -6.64
C GLN A 113 3.79 3.86 -6.13
N CYS A 114 3.01 3.23 -7.02
CA CYS A 114 2.18 2.09 -6.65
C CYS A 114 3.00 0.96 -6.04
N TRP A 115 4.17 0.63 -6.59
CA TRP A 115 5.07 -0.37 -6.01
C TRP A 115 5.61 0.04 -4.64
N SER A 116 5.96 1.31 -4.45
CA SER A 116 6.36 1.81 -3.12
C SER A 116 5.23 1.69 -2.09
N VAL A 117 3.97 1.90 -2.51
CA VAL A 117 2.79 1.71 -1.66
C VAL A 117 2.57 0.24 -1.33
N GLU A 118 2.71 -0.67 -2.29
CA GLU A 118 2.65 -2.12 -2.01
C GLU A 118 3.72 -2.53 -1.01
N ASP A 119 4.96 -2.12 -1.24
CA ASP A 119 6.11 -2.41 -0.40
C ASP A 119 5.87 -1.91 1.03
N ALA A 120 5.38 -0.68 1.20
CA ALA A 120 5.02 -0.12 2.50
C ALA A 120 3.90 -0.91 3.21
N LEU A 121 2.80 -1.20 2.52
CA LEU A 121 1.65 -1.91 3.11
C LEU A 121 2.00 -3.34 3.52
N ILE A 122 2.78 -4.05 2.71
CA ILE A 122 3.23 -5.40 3.05
C ILE A 122 4.27 -5.36 4.18
N ASN A 123 5.20 -4.39 4.15
CA ASN A 123 6.18 -4.21 5.22
C ASN A 123 5.48 -3.95 6.56
N GLN A 124 4.43 -3.12 6.58
CA GLN A 124 3.64 -2.86 7.78
C GLN A 124 3.01 -4.14 8.35
N ILE A 125 2.43 -5.01 7.52
CA ILE A 125 1.87 -6.31 7.97
C ILE A 125 2.94 -7.17 8.63
N CYS A 126 4.16 -7.17 8.06
CA CYS A 126 5.28 -7.93 8.61
C CYS A 126 5.71 -7.45 10.00
N HIS A 127 5.31 -6.25 10.41
CA HIS A 127 5.57 -5.69 11.74
C HIS A 127 4.31 -5.62 12.62
N PHE A 128 3.20 -6.27 12.23
CA PHE A 128 2.05 -6.41 13.13
C PHE A 128 2.44 -7.21 14.38
N ALA A 129 1.72 -6.99 15.48
CA ALA A 129 1.82 -7.85 16.66
C ALA A 129 1.53 -9.30 16.25
N ASP A 130 2.19 -10.25 16.91
CA ASP A 130 2.00 -11.69 16.67
C ASP A 130 2.37 -12.16 15.25
N PHE A 131 3.11 -11.35 14.47
CA PHE A 131 3.61 -11.79 13.18
C PHE A 131 4.57 -12.99 13.35
N PRO A 132 4.47 -14.04 12.50
CA PRO A 132 5.25 -15.27 12.69
C PRO A 132 6.76 -15.00 12.71
N VAL A 133 7.40 -15.30 13.85
CA VAL A 133 8.81 -14.98 14.11
C VAL A 133 9.74 -15.59 13.06
N ASP A 134 9.51 -16.84 12.68
CA ASP A 134 10.32 -17.54 11.67
C ASP A 134 10.21 -16.87 10.28
N LEU A 135 9.01 -16.42 9.92
CA LEU A 135 8.78 -15.70 8.67
C LEU A 135 9.44 -14.32 8.71
N HIS A 136 9.34 -13.61 9.83
CA HIS A 136 10.04 -12.34 10.03
C HIS A 136 11.56 -12.51 9.87
N ALA A 137 12.14 -13.55 10.49
CA ALA A 137 13.56 -13.86 10.39
C ALA A 137 13.98 -14.20 8.95
N LEU A 138 13.16 -14.97 8.22
CA LEU A 138 13.40 -15.27 6.80
C LEU A 138 13.42 -14.01 5.94
N LEU A 139 12.45 -13.11 6.13
CA LEU A 139 12.33 -11.87 5.37
C LEU A 139 13.46 -10.89 5.72
N SER A 140 13.84 -10.80 7.00
CA SER A 140 14.98 -10.01 7.49
C SER A 140 16.29 -10.50 6.88
N LYS A 141 16.55 -11.81 6.94
CA LYS A 141 17.75 -12.43 6.32
C LYS A 141 17.80 -12.23 4.81
N SER A 142 16.64 -12.12 4.16
CA SER A 142 16.52 -11.86 2.73
C SER A 142 16.65 -10.37 2.36
N ASN A 143 16.84 -9.48 3.34
CA ASN A 143 16.98 -8.04 3.18
C ASN A 143 15.79 -7.39 2.42
N VAL A 144 14.56 -7.86 2.67
CA VAL A 144 13.34 -7.32 2.04
C VAL A 144 12.48 -6.47 2.97
N LEU A 145 12.79 -6.42 4.27
CA LEU A 145 12.07 -5.61 5.25
C LEU A 145 12.74 -4.24 5.46
N HIS A 146 11.91 -3.22 5.68
CA HIS A 146 12.33 -1.93 6.19
C HIS A 146 12.05 -1.85 7.68
N ALA A 147 13.03 -1.39 8.44
CA ALA A 147 12.84 -1.17 9.86
C ALA A 147 11.78 -0.09 10.11
N ILE A 148 10.73 -0.46 10.85
CA ILE A 148 9.70 0.44 11.36
C ILE A 148 9.37 0.04 12.81
N PRO A 149 8.72 0.93 13.60
CA PRO A 149 8.30 0.59 14.96
C PRO A 149 7.45 -0.70 14.98
N THR A 150 7.80 -1.61 15.88
CA THR A 150 7.17 -2.93 16.03
C THR A 150 6.67 -3.10 17.47
N PRO A 151 5.39 -3.43 17.69
CA PRO A 151 4.37 -3.66 16.68
C PRO A 151 3.99 -2.37 15.94
N TYR A 152 3.65 -2.50 14.66
CA TYR A 152 3.02 -1.42 13.89
C TYR A 152 1.66 -1.10 14.51
N ARG A 153 1.41 0.19 14.66
CA ARG A 153 0.23 0.72 15.35
C ARG A 153 -0.64 1.52 14.39
N CYS A 154 -1.94 1.53 14.66
CA CYS A 154 -2.88 2.37 13.95
C CYS A 154 -2.44 3.83 14.14
N PRO A 155 -2.25 4.61 13.07
CA PRO A 155 -1.75 5.99 13.20
C PRO A 155 -2.77 6.93 13.87
N ILE A 156 -4.02 6.50 14.01
CA ILE A 156 -5.12 7.26 14.62
C ILE A 156 -5.34 6.83 16.07
N THR A 157 -5.60 5.54 16.31
CA THR A 157 -5.96 5.03 17.65
C THR A 157 -4.74 4.63 18.47
N LEU A 158 -3.58 4.48 17.84
CA LEU A 158 -2.33 3.99 18.44
C LEU A 158 -2.40 2.53 18.95
N ASP A 159 -3.50 1.83 18.68
CA ASP A 159 -3.63 0.40 18.98
C ASP A 159 -2.64 -0.41 18.14
N PRO A 160 -2.01 -1.44 18.71
CA PRO A 160 -1.21 -2.38 17.93
C PRO A 160 -2.13 -3.18 16.99
N LEU A 161 -1.72 -3.33 15.73
CA LEU A 161 -2.44 -4.20 14.81
C LEU A 161 -1.94 -5.63 15.00
N SER A 162 -2.84 -6.59 15.27
CA SER A 162 -2.49 -8.01 15.40
C SER A 162 -2.57 -8.72 14.05
N PHE A 163 -1.53 -9.50 13.76
CA PHE A 163 -1.45 -10.34 12.57
C PHE A 163 -2.49 -11.46 12.62
N ASP A 164 -2.76 -12.02 13.79
CA ASP A 164 -3.75 -13.10 13.94
C ASP A 164 -5.17 -12.59 13.68
N ASP A 165 -5.53 -11.43 14.22
CA ASP A 165 -6.79 -10.75 13.92
C ASP A 165 -6.91 -10.39 12.43
N PHE A 166 -5.83 -9.87 11.85
CA PHE A 166 -5.76 -9.56 10.42
C PHE A 166 -5.93 -10.82 9.57
N ARG A 167 -5.30 -11.92 9.99
CA ARG A 167 -5.40 -13.21 9.30
C ARG A 167 -6.80 -13.75 9.32
N ASP A 168 -7.45 -13.73 10.48
CA ASP A 168 -8.83 -14.16 10.62
C ASP A 168 -9.76 -13.35 9.71
N GLU A 169 -9.61 -12.01 9.67
CA GLU A 169 -10.41 -11.16 8.78
C GLU A 169 -10.20 -11.49 7.29
N VAL A 170 -8.96 -11.72 6.87
CA VAL A 170 -8.65 -12.00 5.46
C VAL A 170 -9.22 -13.35 5.05
N LEU A 171 -9.15 -14.36 5.91
CA LEU A 171 -9.65 -15.71 5.62
C LEU A 171 -11.17 -15.84 5.81
N HIS A 172 -11.75 -15.05 6.72
CA HIS A 172 -13.17 -15.08 7.07
C HIS A 172 -13.81 -13.68 6.95
N PRO A 173 -13.84 -13.09 5.74
CA PRO A 173 -14.33 -11.74 5.56
C PRO A 173 -15.81 -11.63 5.90
N ARG A 174 -16.17 -10.69 6.79
CA ARG A 174 -17.56 -10.36 7.09
C ARG A 174 -18.03 -9.24 6.17
N HIS A 175 -19.05 -9.50 5.37
CA HIS A 175 -19.58 -8.50 4.45
C HIS A 175 -20.02 -7.22 5.18
N GLY A 176 -19.65 -6.06 4.65
CA GLY A 176 -20.03 -4.75 5.19
C GLY A 176 -19.21 -4.26 6.39
N ARG A 177 -18.19 -5.00 6.86
CA ARG A 177 -17.28 -4.55 7.92
C ARG A 177 -15.84 -4.97 7.63
N ALA A 178 -14.90 -4.04 7.80
CA ALA A 178 -13.46 -4.31 7.76
C ALA A 178 -12.79 -3.67 8.99
N ARG A 179 -12.27 -4.51 9.89
CA ARG A 179 -11.42 -4.13 11.03
C ARG A 179 -10.11 -3.54 10.57
N PHE A 180 -9.60 -3.94 9.40
CA PHE A 180 -8.35 -3.45 8.84
C PHE A 180 -8.56 -2.83 7.45
N GLN A 181 -8.12 -1.59 7.31
CA GLN A 181 -8.24 -0.81 6.08
C GLN A 181 -6.88 -0.24 5.68
N ALA A 182 -6.54 -0.38 4.40
CA ALA A 182 -5.43 0.37 3.81
C ALA A 182 -5.98 1.74 3.39
N GLY A 183 -5.53 2.80 4.06
CA GLY A 183 -6.04 4.15 3.90
C GLY A 183 -4.93 5.18 3.74
N HIS A 184 -5.29 6.34 3.20
CA HIS A 184 -4.39 7.48 3.12
C HIS A 184 -4.34 8.22 4.45
N LEU A 185 -3.15 8.61 4.87
CA LEU A 185 -2.92 9.29 6.14
C LEU A 185 -3.37 10.77 6.08
N ASN A 186 -3.16 11.38 4.93
CA ASN A 186 -3.62 12.70 4.55
C ASN A 186 -4.45 12.61 3.27
N PRO A 187 -5.40 13.53 3.05
CA PRO A 187 -6.24 13.54 1.86
C PRO A 187 -5.43 13.46 0.55
N LEU A 188 -5.96 12.72 -0.42
CA LEU A 188 -5.33 12.60 -1.74
C LEU A 188 -5.32 13.92 -2.51
N ARG A 189 -6.40 14.70 -2.39
CA ARG A 189 -6.43 16.08 -2.86
C ARG A 189 -5.71 16.89 -1.80
N GLY A 190 -4.61 17.51 -2.16
CA GLY A 190 -3.89 18.44 -1.30
C GLY A 190 -4.77 19.63 -0.94
N ILE A 191 -5.55 19.49 0.12
CA ILE A 191 -6.40 20.52 0.67
C ILE A 191 -5.76 20.82 2.02
N GLY A 192 -4.90 21.85 2.06
CA GLY A 192 -4.32 22.32 3.33
C GLY A 192 -2.79 22.35 3.41
N GLY A 193 -2.06 22.00 2.36
CA GLY A 193 -0.59 22.12 2.34
C GLY A 193 0.10 21.14 3.30
N ALA A 194 -0.44 19.93 3.44
CA ALA A 194 0.18 18.91 4.27
C ALA A 194 1.55 18.55 3.69
N ALA A 195 2.52 18.26 4.56
CA ALA A 195 3.90 17.98 4.13
C ALA A 195 4.01 16.73 3.23
N ILE A 196 3.04 15.81 3.30
CA ILE A 196 3.00 14.57 2.53
C ILE A 196 1.58 14.34 2.00
N GLU A 197 1.42 14.39 0.68
CA GLU A 197 0.13 14.24 -0.01
C GLU A 197 0.23 13.22 -1.16
N GLY A 198 -0.92 12.91 -1.77
CA GLY A 198 -1.01 12.02 -2.93
C GLY A 198 -0.82 10.53 -2.61
N HIS A 199 -0.70 9.71 -3.66
CA HIS A 199 -0.55 8.26 -3.52
C HIS A 199 0.93 7.86 -3.40
N THR A 200 1.45 7.92 -2.18
CA THR A 200 2.86 7.66 -1.86
C THR A 200 3.00 6.69 -0.69
N ALA A 201 4.15 6.04 -0.57
CA ALA A 201 4.47 5.15 0.55
C ALA A 201 4.40 5.85 1.92
N ALA A 202 4.70 7.15 1.97
CA ALA A 202 4.66 7.93 3.21
C ALA A 202 3.25 8.42 3.58
N ASN A 203 2.30 8.39 2.64
CA ASN A 203 0.92 8.80 2.84
C ASN A 203 -0.05 7.61 2.89
N ILE A 204 0.42 6.39 3.13
CA ILE A 204 -0.41 5.19 3.19
C ILE A 204 -0.14 4.40 4.46
N GLY A 205 -1.18 3.85 5.07
CA GLY A 205 -1.02 2.99 6.22
C GLY A 205 -2.19 2.03 6.43
N TRP A 206 -1.95 1.00 7.23
CA TRP A 206 -3.03 0.22 7.81
C TRP A 206 -3.67 0.97 8.98
N ILE A 207 -5.00 0.99 8.98
CA ILE A 207 -5.84 1.73 9.92
C ILE A 207 -6.91 0.77 10.44
N THR A 208 -7.20 0.86 11.74
CA THR A 208 -8.30 0.11 12.37
C THR A 208 -9.67 0.64 11.90
N ALA A 209 -10.74 -0.14 12.05
CA ALA A 209 -12.09 0.33 11.76
C ALA A 209 -12.45 1.63 12.50
N ASP A 210 -12.10 1.71 13.78
CA ASP A 210 -12.35 2.91 14.59
C ASP A 210 -11.44 4.05 14.17
N GLY A 211 -10.17 3.79 13.88
CA GLY A 211 -9.26 4.79 13.33
C GLY A 211 -9.79 5.41 12.03
N ASN A 212 -10.30 4.58 11.11
CA ASN A 212 -10.88 5.06 9.86
C ASN A 212 -12.17 5.86 10.08
N ARG A 213 -13.02 5.44 11.03
CA ARG A 213 -14.24 6.17 11.38
C ARG A 213 -13.94 7.53 12.01
N ILE A 214 -12.94 7.58 12.89
CA ILE A 214 -12.48 8.80 13.57
C ILE A 214 -11.87 9.77 12.57
N GLN A 215 -10.97 9.29 11.69
CA GLN A 215 -10.29 10.12 10.71
C GLN A 215 -11.26 10.73 9.70
N GLY A 216 -12.15 9.93 9.12
CA GLY A 216 -13.09 10.39 8.10
C GLY A 216 -12.37 11.01 6.89
N HIS A 217 -12.49 12.33 6.74
CA HIS A 217 -11.86 13.10 5.66
C HIS A 217 -10.68 13.96 6.12
N LEU A 218 -10.36 13.93 7.42
CA LEU A 218 -9.30 14.75 8.01
C LEU A 218 -7.91 14.18 7.69
N SER A 219 -6.92 15.06 7.66
CA SER A 219 -5.51 14.69 7.76
C SER A 219 -5.18 14.10 9.14
N LEU A 220 -3.99 13.49 9.27
CA LEU A 220 -3.53 12.99 10.57
C LEU A 220 -3.45 14.11 11.62
N ASP A 221 -2.95 15.28 11.23
CA ASP A 221 -2.73 16.37 12.18
C ASP A 221 -4.05 17.02 12.60
N GLU A 222 -5.00 17.19 11.67
CA GLU A 222 -6.37 17.60 12.00
C GLU A 222 -7.06 16.59 12.90
N THR A 223 -6.89 15.28 12.64
CA THR A 223 -7.45 14.22 13.48
C THR A 223 -6.88 14.27 14.90
N ARG A 224 -5.56 14.45 15.05
CA ARG A 224 -4.91 14.58 16.36
C ARG A 224 -5.36 15.83 17.11
N ALA A 225 -5.48 16.96 16.41
CA ALA A 225 -5.97 18.21 16.99
C ALA A 225 -7.41 18.05 17.46
N LEU A 226 -8.26 17.38 16.68
CA LEU A 226 -9.64 17.08 17.05
C LEU A 226 -9.70 16.20 18.30
N LEU A 227 -8.93 15.11 18.36
CA LEU A 227 -8.89 14.21 19.50
C LEU A 227 -8.46 14.92 20.79
N ARG A 228 -7.40 15.74 20.74
CA ARG A 228 -6.94 16.53 21.90
C ARG A 228 -8.04 17.48 22.38
N ARG A 229 -8.63 18.24 21.46
CA ARG A 229 -9.74 19.16 21.79
C ARG A 229 -10.92 18.43 22.42
N ILE A 230 -11.29 17.25 21.92
CA ILE A 230 -12.35 16.43 22.51
C ILE A 230 -11.96 16.03 23.93
N THR A 231 -10.75 15.50 24.15
CA THR A 231 -10.26 15.14 25.48
C THR A 231 -10.30 16.33 26.45
N ASP A 232 -9.84 17.50 26.03
CA ASP A 232 -9.85 18.70 26.85
C ASP A 232 -11.28 19.10 27.24
N ASN A 233 -12.25 19.02 26.32
CA ASN A 233 -13.65 19.29 26.63
C ASN A 233 -14.25 18.32 27.67
N TYR A 234 -13.89 17.03 27.63
CA TYR A 234 -14.35 16.05 28.64
C TYR A 234 -13.78 16.37 30.03
N ARG A 235 -12.51 16.78 30.10
CA ARG A 235 -11.86 17.22 31.34
C ARG A 235 -12.49 18.48 31.91
N ASP A 236 -12.70 19.49 31.07
CA ASP A 236 -13.27 20.77 31.47
C ASP A 236 -14.72 20.63 31.99
N THR A 237 -15.43 19.59 31.55
CA THR A 237 -16.80 19.28 31.96
C THR A 237 -16.89 18.27 33.12
N GLY A 238 -15.75 17.73 33.59
CA GLY A 238 -15.71 16.75 34.67
C GLY A 238 -16.33 15.39 34.31
N LEU A 239 -16.29 15.02 33.03
CA LEU A 239 -16.79 13.75 32.50
C LEU A 239 -15.65 12.75 32.18
N ASP A 240 -14.43 13.10 32.59
CA ASP A 240 -13.16 12.33 32.56
C ASP A 240 -13.05 11.39 33.77
#